data_AF-A0A5D2LCI1-F1
#
_entry.id   AF-A0A5D2LCI1-F1
#
_cell.length_a   1.000
_cell.length_b   1.000
_cell.length_c   1.000
_cell.angle_alpha   90.00
_cell.angle_beta   90.00
_cell.angle_gamma   90.00
#
_symmetry.space_group_name_H-M   'P 1'
#
loop_
_entity.id
_entity.type
_entity.pdbx_description
1 polymer ?
#
loop_
_entity_poly.entity_id
_entity_poly.type
_entity_poly.pdbx_seq_one_letter_code
_entity_poly.pdbx_strand_id
1 'polypeptide(L)'
;MELATDKFLALASKKVVVLVDDGNFLAWKQHVLLIAKTHRLQMFLEGTINIPPRMVVDEDGVSVEKPLYVHYKQQDSALTAWLLSTISPLLHNQLVGNSGSSCKLWKAHMHIFGPHSTTKAMRYRSLLHNV
;
A
#
# COMPACT_ATOMS: atom_id res chain seq x y z
N MET A 1 -18.70 7.16 8.52
CA MET A 1 -17.50 6.82 7.71
C MET A 1 -16.26 6.65 8.59
N GLU A 2 -16.15 7.42 9.68
CA GLU A 2 -15.10 7.39 10.71
C GLU A 2 -14.84 6.00 11.34
N LEU A 3 -15.91 5.30 11.72
CA LEU A 3 -15.84 3.97 12.35
C LEU A 3 -15.14 2.88 11.49
N ALA A 4 -15.16 3.02 10.16
CA ALA A 4 -14.52 2.05 9.26
C ALA A 4 -13.01 2.30 9.16
N THR A 5 -12.60 3.56 9.17
CA THR A 5 -11.20 3.98 9.14
C THR A 5 -10.49 3.66 10.45
N ASP A 6 -11.16 3.85 11.60
CA ASP A 6 -10.59 3.52 12.91
C ASP A 6 -10.41 2.02 13.11
N LYS A 7 -11.39 1.21 12.65
CA LYS A 7 -11.28 -0.25 12.67
C LYS A 7 -10.19 -0.75 11.72
N PHE A 8 -10.04 -0.11 10.55
CA PHE A 8 -8.95 -0.38 9.61
C PHE A 8 -7.59 -0.11 10.27
N LEU A 9 -7.40 1.06 10.87
CA LEU A 9 -6.17 1.45 11.55
C LEU A 9 -5.87 0.58 12.79
N ALA A 10 -6.89 0.16 13.54
CA ALA A 10 -6.74 -0.73 14.69
C ALA A 10 -6.33 -2.16 14.30
N LEU A 11 -6.93 -2.72 13.24
CA LEU A 11 -6.57 -4.05 12.71
C LEU A 11 -5.17 -4.03 12.09
N ALA A 12 -4.87 -2.96 11.36
CA ALA A 12 -3.55 -2.66 10.83
C ALA A 12 -2.49 -2.56 11.94
N SER A 13 -2.74 -1.80 13.00
CA SER A 13 -1.76 -1.49 14.03
C SER A 13 -1.32 -2.73 14.84
N LYS A 14 -2.25 -3.65 15.14
CA LYS A 14 -2.02 -4.73 16.11
C LYS A 14 -1.03 -5.82 15.65
N LYS A 15 -0.72 -5.91 14.35
CA LYS A 15 0.16 -6.96 13.77
C LYS A 15 1.36 -6.41 13.00
N VAL A 16 1.46 -5.09 12.82
CA VAL A 16 2.39 -4.43 11.90
C VAL A 16 3.75 -4.06 12.51
N VAL A 17 3.97 -4.35 13.80
CA VAL A 17 5.25 -4.12 14.49
C VAL A 17 6.30 -5.20 14.15
N VAL A 18 6.36 -5.64 12.90
CA VAL A 18 7.51 -6.39 12.38
C VAL A 18 7.98 -5.60 11.16
N LEU A 19 9.01 -4.78 11.38
CA LEU A 19 9.62 -3.99 10.33
C LEU A 19 10.02 -4.91 9.18
N VAL A 20 9.67 -4.53 7.96
CA VAL A 20 9.95 -5.35 6.78
C VAL A 20 11.46 -5.43 6.54
N ASP A 21 11.95 -6.66 6.40
CA ASP A 21 13.28 -7.00 5.94
C ASP A 21 13.21 -8.08 4.85
N ASP A 22 14.36 -8.40 4.27
CA ASP A 22 14.49 -9.42 3.22
C ASP A 22 14.03 -10.83 3.64
N GLY A 23 14.00 -11.12 4.94
CA GLY A 23 13.56 -12.40 5.51
C GLY A 23 12.05 -12.50 5.68
N ASN A 24 11.34 -11.39 5.86
CA ASN A 24 9.90 -11.39 6.14
C ASN A 24 9.04 -10.76 5.01
N PHE A 25 9.67 -10.19 3.99
CA PHE A 25 8.99 -9.45 2.91
C PHE A 25 7.84 -10.20 2.24
N LEU A 26 7.98 -11.50 1.95
CA LEU A 26 6.93 -12.26 1.26
C LEU A 26 5.68 -12.44 2.14
N ALA A 27 5.88 -12.71 3.44
CA ALA A 27 4.80 -12.83 4.40
C ALA A 27 4.11 -11.47 4.62
N TRP A 28 4.90 -10.39 4.73
CA TRP A 28 4.39 -9.02 4.79
C TRP A 28 3.58 -8.66 3.54
N LYS A 29 4.10 -8.94 2.34
CA LYS A 29 3.41 -8.68 1.07
C LYS A 29 2.05 -9.36 1.04
N GLN A 30 2.00 -10.63 1.43
CA GLN A 30 0.74 -11.37 1.49
C GLN A 30 -0.22 -10.80 2.53
N HIS A 31 0.28 -10.38 3.69
CA HIS A 31 -0.52 -9.73 4.73
C HIS A 31 -1.13 -8.42 4.24
N VAL A 32 -0.33 -7.57 3.60
CA VAL A 32 -0.80 -6.29 3.04
C VAL A 32 -1.89 -6.52 1.98
N LEU A 33 -1.68 -7.47 1.07
CA LEU A 33 -2.67 -7.80 0.05
C LEU A 33 -3.99 -8.33 0.64
N LEU A 34 -3.94 -9.13 1.71
CA LEU A 34 -5.13 -9.64 2.39
C LEU A 34 -5.92 -8.52 3.10
N ILE A 35 -5.23 -7.61 3.78
CA ILE A 35 -5.88 -6.43 4.39
C ILE A 35 -6.50 -5.56 3.30
N ALA A 36 -5.74 -5.23 2.24
CA ALA A 36 -6.25 -4.42 1.14
C ALA A 36 -7.47 -5.06 0.48
N LYS A 37 -7.48 -6.38 0.26
CA LYS A 37 -8.64 -7.13 -0.24
C LYS A 37 -9.86 -7.02 0.69
N THR A 38 -9.66 -7.20 1.99
CA THR A 38 -10.73 -7.16 3.00
C THR A 38 -11.43 -5.80 3.01
N HIS A 39 -10.68 -4.73 2.74
CA HIS A 39 -11.19 -3.35 2.72
C HIS A 39 -11.51 -2.84 1.30
N ARG A 40 -11.47 -3.69 0.26
CA ARG A 40 -11.67 -3.32 -1.15
C ARG A 40 -10.71 -2.24 -1.66
N LEU A 41 -9.52 -2.17 -1.08
CA LEU A 41 -8.45 -1.22 -1.40
C LEU A 41 -7.39 -1.80 -2.36
N GLN A 42 -7.50 -3.08 -2.77
CA GLN A 42 -6.52 -3.72 -3.64
C GLN A 42 -6.30 -2.95 -4.97
N MET A 43 -7.37 -2.40 -5.55
CA MET A 43 -7.30 -1.65 -6.81
C MET A 43 -6.44 -0.37 -6.70
N PHE A 44 -6.31 0.19 -5.51
CA PHE A 44 -5.41 1.33 -5.26
C PHE A 44 -3.95 0.90 -5.35
N LEU A 45 -3.59 -0.26 -4.80
CA LEU A 45 -2.23 -0.81 -4.87
C LEU A 45 -1.85 -1.17 -6.31
N GLU A 46 -2.78 -1.75 -7.05
CA GLU A 46 -2.58 -2.17 -8.45
C GLU A 46 -2.60 -0.98 -9.42
N GLY A 47 -3.20 0.14 -9.02
CA GLY A 47 -3.43 1.30 -9.88
C GLY A 47 -4.49 1.05 -10.96
N THR A 48 -5.40 0.10 -10.71
CA THR A 48 -6.50 -0.27 -11.60
C THR A 48 -7.81 0.46 -11.27
N ILE A 49 -7.81 1.24 -10.18
CA ILE A 49 -8.95 2.08 -9.80
C ILE A 49 -9.20 3.18 -10.84
N ASN A 50 -10.46 3.35 -11.23
CA ASN A 50 -10.87 4.46 -12.08
C ASN A 50 -10.89 5.75 -11.25
N ILE A 51 -10.03 6.72 -11.58
CA ILE A 51 -9.89 7.97 -10.84
C ILE A 51 -11.04 8.91 -11.23
N PRO A 52 -11.90 9.32 -10.28
CA PRO A 52 -12.98 10.26 -10.58
C PRO A 52 -12.43 11.60 -11.08
N PRO A 53 -13.16 12.33 -11.95
CA PRO A 53 -12.79 13.70 -12.31
C PRO A 53 -12.71 14.59 -11.07
N ARG A 54 -11.64 15.39 -10.96
CA ARG A 54 -11.44 16.30 -9.82
C ARG A 54 -12.49 17.40 -9.76
N MET A 55 -12.65 18.12 -10.87
CA MET A 55 -13.56 19.26 -10.97
C MET A 55 -14.70 18.91 -11.93
N VAL A 56 -15.90 19.35 -11.59
CA VAL A 56 -17.04 19.38 -12.51
C VAL A 56 -17.67 20.76 -12.46
N VAL A 57 -18.25 21.17 -13.58
CA VAL A 57 -19.05 22.38 -13.66
C VAL A 57 -20.46 22.02 -13.17
N ASP A 58 -20.92 22.70 -12.13
CA ASP A 58 -22.28 22.56 -11.60
C ASP A 58 -23.30 23.23 -12.55
N GLU A 59 -24.59 23.05 -12.31
CA GLU A 59 -25.68 23.65 -13.10
C GLU A 59 -25.58 25.19 -13.15
N ASP A 60 -24.99 25.80 -12.12
CA ASP A 60 -24.73 27.24 -12.03
C ASP A 60 -23.43 27.70 -12.74
N GLY A 61 -22.73 26.80 -13.45
CA GLY A 61 -21.47 27.13 -14.12
C GLY A 61 -20.25 27.23 -13.21
N VAL A 62 -20.42 26.91 -11.92
CA VAL A 62 -19.34 26.96 -10.91
C VAL A 62 -18.53 25.67 -10.93
N SER A 63 -17.21 25.79 -10.91
CA SER A 63 -16.30 24.64 -10.83
C SER A 63 -16.22 24.13 -9.38
N VAL A 64 -16.76 22.95 -9.12
CA VAL A 64 -16.82 22.33 -7.79
C VAL A 64 -16.01 21.03 -7.77
N GLU A 65 -15.28 20.79 -6.67
CA GLU A 65 -14.56 19.52 -6.48
C GLU A 65 -15.55 18.39 -6.22
N LYS A 66 -15.43 17.30 -6.99
CA LYS A 66 -16.39 16.19 -6.90
C LYS A 66 -16.21 15.45 -5.57
N PRO A 67 -17.29 15.20 -4.78
CA PRO A 67 -17.20 14.43 -3.54
C PRO A 67 -16.56 13.04 -3.72
N LEU A 68 -16.79 12.41 -4.89
CA LEU A 68 -16.18 11.14 -5.24
C LEU A 68 -14.65 11.22 -5.37
N TYR A 69 -14.12 12.32 -5.93
CA TYR A 69 -12.68 12.54 -6.01
C TYR A 69 -12.06 12.76 -4.64
N VAL A 70 -12.75 13.53 -3.77
CA VAL A 70 -12.32 13.73 -2.37
C VAL A 70 -12.27 12.39 -1.64
N HIS A 71 -13.29 11.54 -1.78
CA HIS A 71 -13.32 10.22 -1.16
C HIS A 71 -12.20 9.31 -1.68
N TYR A 72 -11.98 9.27 -3.00
CA TYR A 72 -10.85 8.56 -3.60
C TYR A 72 -9.51 9.01 -2.99
N LYS A 73 -9.28 10.33 -2.94
CA LYS A 73 -8.04 10.90 -2.39
C LYS A 73 -7.86 10.56 -0.91
N GLN A 74 -8.94 10.58 -0.14
CA GLN A 74 -8.92 10.23 1.28
C GLN A 74 -8.55 8.75 1.48
N GLN A 75 -9.12 7.85 0.68
CA GLN A 75 -8.79 6.43 0.72
C GLN A 75 -7.33 6.15 0.31
N ASP A 76 -6.86 6.76 -0.78
CA ASP A 76 -5.48 6.60 -1.23
C ASP A 76 -4.48 7.15 -0.20
N SER A 77 -4.77 8.30 0.40
CA SER A 77 -3.93 8.91 1.44
C SER A 77 -3.88 8.04 2.71
N ALA A 78 -5.03 7.53 3.16
CA ALA A 78 -5.10 6.64 4.32
C ALA A 78 -4.33 5.33 4.09
N LEU A 79 -4.47 4.74 2.91
CA LEU A 79 -3.73 3.53 2.53
C LEU A 79 -2.22 3.80 2.44
N THR A 80 -1.82 4.95 1.91
CA THR A 80 -0.40 5.36 1.85
C THR A 80 0.20 5.55 3.23
N ALA A 81 -0.50 6.26 4.12
CA ALA A 81 -0.06 6.46 5.50
C ALA A 81 0.06 5.14 6.26
N TRP A 82 -0.89 4.23 6.06
CA TRP A 82 -0.82 2.89 6.63
C TRP A 82 0.34 2.06 6.07
N LEU A 83 0.57 2.07 4.76
CA LEU A 83 1.71 1.38 4.17
C LEU A 83 3.02 1.90 4.76
N LEU A 84 3.19 3.23 4.88
CA LEU A 84 4.37 3.83 5.49
C LEU A 84 4.58 3.40 6.94
N SER A 85 3.50 3.23 7.73
CA SER A 85 3.61 2.76 9.11
C SER A 85 4.04 1.30 9.22
N THR A 86 3.94 0.53 8.13
CA THR A 86 4.39 -0.87 8.08
C THR A 86 5.84 -1.04 7.64
N ILE A 87 6.47 0.05 7.20
CA ILE A 87 7.82 0.05 6.62
C ILE A 87 8.83 0.57 7.64
N SER A 88 10.01 -0.05 7.69
CA SER A 88 11.12 0.42 8.51
C SER A 88 11.48 1.88 8.20
N PRO A 89 11.64 2.75 9.22
CA PRO A 89 12.08 4.14 9.02
C PRO A 89 13.40 4.27 8.24
N LEU A 90 14.27 3.26 8.30
CA LEU A 90 15.51 3.19 7.52
C LEU A 90 15.28 3.25 5.99
N LEU A 91 14.11 2.74 5.55
CA LEU A 91 13.72 2.71 4.14
C LEU A 91 12.90 3.94 3.75
N HIS A 92 12.44 4.75 4.72
CA HIS A 92 11.63 5.94 4.42
C HIS A 92 12.42 6.91 3.54
N ASN A 93 13.70 7.15 3.81
CA ASN A 93 14.54 8.04 2.99
C ASN A 93 14.65 7.59 1.53
N GLN A 94 14.60 6.28 1.26
CA GLN A 94 14.60 5.74 -0.10
C GLN A 94 13.22 5.82 -0.78
N LEU A 95 12.17 6.06 0.01
CA LEU A 95 10.77 6.03 -0.43
C LEU A 95 10.09 7.41 -0.39
N VAL A 96 10.76 8.46 0.14
CA VAL A 96 10.23 9.84 0.24
C VAL A 96 9.69 10.36 -1.09
N GLY A 97 10.31 10.00 -2.23
CA GLY A 97 9.84 10.41 -3.56
C GLY A 97 8.61 9.66 -4.11
N ASN A 98 8.22 8.55 -3.46
CA ASN A 98 7.18 7.63 -3.95
C ASN A 98 5.90 7.62 -3.10
N SER A 99 5.83 8.49 -2.08
CA SER A 99 4.69 8.61 -1.16
C SER A 99 3.49 9.39 -1.72
N GLY A 100 3.52 9.78 -3.00
CA GLY A 100 2.45 10.55 -3.63
C GLY A 100 1.19 9.74 -3.96
N SER A 101 1.24 8.41 -3.92
CA SER A 101 0.08 7.53 -3.95
C SER A 101 0.42 6.14 -3.44
N SER A 102 -0.59 5.40 -3.00
CA SER A 102 -0.40 4.04 -2.48
C SER A 102 0.16 3.09 -3.55
N CYS A 103 -0.27 3.25 -4.81
CA CYS A 103 0.23 2.51 -5.97
C CYS A 103 1.75 2.70 -6.16
N LYS A 104 2.22 3.95 -6.15
CA LYS A 104 3.64 4.27 -6.34
C LYS A 104 4.48 3.70 -5.21
N LEU A 105 4.04 3.89 -3.97
CA LEU A 105 4.71 3.38 -2.80
C LEU A 105 4.79 1.84 -2.83
N TRP A 106 3.67 1.19 -3.16
CA TRP A 106 3.59 -0.27 -3.31
C TRP A 106 4.56 -0.80 -4.37
N LYS A 107 4.56 -0.21 -5.57
CA LYS A 107 5.46 -0.60 -6.67
C LYS A 107 6.93 -0.40 -6.31
N ALA A 108 7.27 0.71 -5.67
CA ALA A 108 8.64 0.96 -5.19
C ALA A 108 9.08 -0.12 -4.20
N HIS A 109 8.19 -0.50 -3.27
CA HIS A 109 8.48 -1.57 -2.32
C HIS A 109 8.71 -2.93 -2.99
N MET A 110 7.85 -3.27 -3.97
CA MET A 110 8.02 -4.50 -4.75
C MET A 110 9.32 -4.51 -5.54
N HIS A 111 9.77 -3.37 -6.05
CA HIS A 111 11.02 -3.24 -6.80
C HIS A 111 12.25 -3.45 -5.91
N ILE A 112 12.25 -2.91 -4.69
CA ILE A 112 13.39 -3.02 -3.75
C ILE A 112 13.55 -4.47 -3.27
N PHE A 113 12.47 -5.10 -2.81
CA PHE A 113 12.53 -6.40 -2.12
C PHE A 113 12.20 -7.61 -3.00
N GLY A 114 11.57 -7.40 -4.15
CA GLY A 114 11.20 -8.46 -5.09
C GLY A 114 12.38 -9.32 -5.53
N PRO A 115 13.48 -8.73 -6.06
CA PRO A 115 14.64 -9.49 -6.51
C PRO A 115 15.39 -10.21 -5.39
N HIS A 116 15.45 -9.61 -4.19
CA HIS A 116 16.18 -10.20 -3.07
C HIS A 116 15.45 -11.41 -2.50
N SER A 117 14.13 -11.31 -2.31
CA SER A 117 13.31 -12.39 -1.76
C SER A 117 13.28 -13.65 -2.64
N THR A 118 13.24 -13.49 -3.97
CA THR A 118 13.30 -14.62 -4.92
C THR A 118 14.65 -15.31 -4.90
N THR A 119 15.75 -14.54 -4.94
CA THR A 119 17.12 -15.07 -4.90
C THR A 119 17.38 -15.85 -3.61
N LYS A 120 16.96 -15.31 -2.47
CA LYS A 120 17.12 -15.96 -1.16
C LYS A 120 16.28 -17.24 -1.06
N ALA A 121 15.04 -17.23 -1.53
CA ALA A 121 14.20 -18.42 -1.58
C ALA A 121 14.78 -19.53 -2.48
N MET A 122 15.35 -19.16 -3.64
CA MET A 122 16.03 -20.11 -4.53
C MET A 122 17.28 -20.71 -3.88
N ARG A 123 18.09 -19.90 -3.20
CA ARG A 123 19.27 -20.37 -2.45
C ARG A 123 18.90 -21.40 -1.38
N TYR A 124 17.87 -21.13 -0.57
CA TYR A 124 17.41 -22.09 0.44
C TYR A 124 16.92 -23.41 -0.19
N ARG A 125 16.18 -23.35 -1.30
CA ARG A 125 15.76 -24.56 -2.03
C ARG A 125 16.94 -25.39 -2.53
N SER A 126 17.96 -24.74 -3.07
CA SER A 126 19.19 -25.41 -3.53
C SER A 126 19.94 -26.08 -2.37
N LEU A 127 20.05 -25.42 -1.22
CA LEU A 127 20.69 -25.97 -0.03
C LEU A 127 19.96 -27.20 0.52
N LEU A 128 18.63 -27.19 0.51
CA LEU A 128 17.82 -28.32 0.99
C LEU A 128 17.81 -29.52 0.02
N HIS A 129 18.04 -29.30 -1.27
CA HIS A 129 18.13 -30.36 -2.27
C HIS A 129 19.53 -30.98 -2.35
N ASN A 130 20.53 -30.39 -1.68
CA ASN A 130 21.90 -30.88 -1.61
C ASN A 130 22.24 -31.54 -0.26
N VAL A 131 21.23 -31.95 0.52
CA VAL A 131 21.33 -32.76 1.75
C VAL A 131 20.65 -34.09 1.51
#